data_AF-A0A0Q9KFK8-F1
#
_entry.id   AF-A0A0Q9KFK8-F1
#
_cell.length_a   1.000
_cell.length_b   1.000
_cell.length_c   1.000
_cell.angle_alpha   90.00
_cell.angle_beta   90.00
_cell.angle_gamma   90.00
#
_symmetry.space_group_name_H-M   'P 1'
#
loop_
_entity.id
_entity.type
_entity.pdbx_description
1 polymer ?
#
loop_
_entity_poly.entity_id
_entity_poly.type
_entity_poly.pdbx_seq_one_letter_code
_entity_poly.pdbx_strand_id
1 'polypeptide(L)'
;MSDHHKFGTHLPRSGRESLLFVLMISLLSVNIIPVIITGLSIGFTLDMWVGVLRVLPLLWVVVIAVVMLTRQPAMWLTGRLVRTGDSFRAHILADTLCSVLLISVILTVVGPWIGNWSVTTESLVHFFENWPRNFMIAFVVEALLAQPVARLVMRGHHHRVDQRGAAVVQAA
;
A
#
# COMPACT_ATOMS: atom_id res chain seq x y z
N MET A 1 19.99 -13.63 22.87
CA MET A 1 20.54 -13.26 21.54
C MET A 1 19.67 -13.91 20.45
N SER A 2 18.41 -13.49 20.24
CA SER A 2 17.53 -14.27 19.34
C SER A 2 16.31 -13.56 18.75
N ASP A 3 16.06 -12.29 19.04
CA ASP A 3 14.89 -11.60 18.45
C ASP A 3 15.28 -10.64 17.33
N HIS A 4 16.34 -9.83 17.49
CA HIS A 4 16.78 -8.91 16.44
C HIS A 4 17.14 -9.57 15.08
N HIS A 5 17.56 -10.83 15.06
CA HIS A 5 17.95 -11.53 13.82
C HIS A 5 16.75 -12.03 12.99
N LYS A 6 15.59 -12.30 13.62
CA LYS A 6 14.38 -12.75 12.91
C LYS A 6 13.61 -11.60 12.26
N PHE A 7 13.78 -10.37 12.75
CA PHE A 7 13.04 -9.21 12.22
C PHE A 7 13.67 -8.63 10.96
N GLY A 8 14.98 -8.78 10.77
CA GLY A 8 15.68 -8.27 9.59
C GLY A 8 15.30 -8.96 8.27
N THR A 9 14.63 -10.12 8.27
CA THR A 9 14.24 -10.85 7.04
C THR A 9 12.88 -10.44 6.47
N HIS A 10 12.12 -9.63 7.21
CA HIS A 10 10.77 -9.17 6.82
C HIS A 10 10.69 -7.70 6.44
N LEU A 11 11.79 -6.96 6.62
CA LEU A 11 11.94 -5.58 6.17
C LEU A 11 12.92 -5.52 5.00
N PRO A 12 12.75 -4.57 4.07
CA PRO A 12 13.76 -4.28 3.07
C PRO A 12 15.05 -3.81 3.74
N ARG A 13 16.16 -4.51 3.44
CA ARG A 13 17.52 -4.25 3.91
C ARG A 13 18.27 -3.27 3.01
N SER A 14 17.79 -3.07 1.79
CA SER A 14 18.40 -2.17 0.79
C SER A 14 17.39 -1.24 0.13
N GLY A 15 17.84 -0.12 -0.45
CA GLY A 15 16.97 0.80 -1.19
C GLY A 15 16.25 0.13 -2.38
N ARG A 16 16.89 -0.89 -2.99
CA ARG A 16 16.30 -1.70 -4.07
C ARG A 16 15.16 -2.59 -3.55
N GLU A 17 15.32 -3.19 -2.38
CA GLU A 17 14.24 -3.94 -1.74
C GLU A 17 13.10 -3.03 -1.30
N SER A 18 13.39 -1.84 -0.77
CA SER A 18 12.36 -0.86 -0.41
C SER A 18 11.52 -0.46 -1.63
N LEU A 19 12.13 -0.33 -2.80
CA LEU A 19 11.42 -0.07 -4.04
C LEU A 19 10.55 -1.27 -4.46
N LEU A 20 11.09 -2.49 -4.43
CA LEU A 20 10.35 -3.72 -4.76
C LEU A 20 9.15 -3.94 -3.83
N PHE A 21 9.32 -3.68 -2.53
CA PHE A 21 8.26 -3.81 -1.53
C PHE A 21 7.07 -2.91 -1.87
N VAL A 22 7.37 -1.66 -2.20
CA VAL A 22 6.38 -0.64 -2.50
C VAL A 22 5.71 -0.91 -3.83
N LEU A 23 6.48 -1.33 -4.84
CA LEU A 23 5.94 -1.67 -6.14
C LEU A 23 4.93 -2.81 -6.02
N MET A 24 5.26 -3.84 -5.26
CA MET A 24 4.36 -4.98 -5.01
C MET A 24 3.09 -4.58 -4.27
N ILE A 25 3.21 -3.81 -3.19
CA ILE A 25 2.05 -3.26 -2.47
C ILE A 25 1.18 -2.44 -3.42
N SER A 26 1.79 -1.51 -4.17
CA SER A 26 1.06 -0.63 -5.08
C SER A 26 0.31 -1.40 -6.17
N LEU A 27 0.93 -2.44 -6.74
CA LEU A 27 0.29 -3.27 -7.75
C LEU A 27 -0.90 -4.03 -7.17
N LEU A 28 -0.74 -4.65 -6.00
CA LEU A 28 -1.84 -5.40 -5.40
C LEU A 28 -3.00 -4.46 -5.03
N SER A 29 -2.69 -3.35 -4.37
CA SER A 29 -3.68 -2.40 -3.88
C SER A 29 -4.44 -1.72 -5.03
N VAL A 30 -3.77 -1.32 -6.11
CA VAL A 30 -4.44 -0.66 -7.26
C VAL A 30 -5.27 -1.65 -8.11
N ASN A 31 -5.01 -2.95 -8.04
CA ASN A 31 -5.85 -3.95 -8.71
C ASN A 31 -7.08 -4.33 -7.88
N ILE A 32 -7.00 -4.29 -6.56
CA ILE A 32 -8.10 -4.75 -5.69
C ILE A 32 -9.01 -3.59 -5.26
N ILE A 33 -8.42 -2.49 -4.76
CA ILE A 33 -9.17 -1.41 -4.10
C ILE A 33 -10.14 -0.72 -5.07
N PRO A 34 -9.73 -0.26 -6.26
CA PRO A 34 -10.62 0.45 -7.18
C PRO A 34 -11.77 -0.42 -7.68
N VAL A 35 -11.53 -1.72 -7.88
CA VAL A 35 -12.57 -2.68 -8.28
C VAL A 35 -13.62 -2.82 -7.19
N ILE A 36 -13.21 -2.94 -5.93
CA ILE A 36 -14.14 -3.03 -4.81
C ILE A 36 -14.91 -1.73 -4.62
N ILE A 37 -14.23 -0.58 -4.60
CA ILE A 37 -14.87 0.74 -4.40
C ILE A 37 -15.89 1.02 -5.50
N THR A 38 -15.48 0.89 -6.76
CA THR A 38 -16.36 1.17 -7.90
C THR A 38 -17.50 0.16 -7.97
N GLY A 39 -17.22 -1.14 -7.76
CA GLY A 39 -18.25 -2.17 -7.74
C GLY A 39 -19.28 -1.99 -6.64
N LEU A 40 -18.88 -1.50 -5.46
CA LEU A 40 -19.83 -1.14 -4.40
C LEU A 40 -20.62 0.15 -4.68
N SER A 41 -20.11 1.01 -5.55
CA SER A 41 -20.76 2.29 -5.88
C SER A 41 -21.76 2.18 -7.02
N ILE A 42 -21.42 1.47 -8.10
CA ILE A 42 -22.24 1.41 -9.33
C ILE A 42 -22.65 -0.03 -9.70
N GLY A 43 -22.23 -1.03 -8.91
CA GLY A 43 -22.50 -2.45 -9.15
C GLY A 43 -21.35 -3.20 -9.82
N PHE A 44 -21.31 -4.52 -9.62
CA PHE A 44 -20.31 -5.40 -10.22
C PHE A 44 -20.76 -5.88 -11.60
N THR A 45 -20.39 -5.14 -12.65
CA THR A 45 -20.64 -5.49 -14.05
C THR A 45 -19.34 -5.61 -14.84
N LEU A 46 -19.37 -6.30 -16.00
CA LEU A 46 -18.20 -6.37 -16.89
C LEU A 46 -17.78 -5.00 -17.41
N ASP A 47 -18.75 -4.11 -17.68
CA ASP A 47 -18.47 -2.74 -18.13
C ASP A 47 -17.72 -1.93 -17.07
N MET A 48 -18.09 -2.08 -15.80
CA MET A 48 -17.35 -1.49 -14.68
C MET A 48 -15.91 -2.01 -14.62
N TRP A 49 -15.72 -3.32 -14.72
CA TRP A 49 -14.40 -3.94 -14.71
C TRP A 49 -13.50 -3.42 -15.84
N VAL A 50 -14.02 -3.36 -17.08
CA VAL A 50 -13.30 -2.82 -18.23
C VAL A 50 -13.00 -1.33 -18.04
N GLY A 51 -13.95 -0.56 -17.50
CA GLY A 51 -13.76 0.84 -17.16
C GLY A 51 -12.59 1.05 -16.18
N VAL A 52 -12.56 0.30 -15.08
CA VAL A 52 -11.48 0.36 -14.09
C VAL A 52 -10.14 -0.01 -14.72
N LEU A 53 -10.09 -1.08 -15.53
CA LEU A 53 -8.86 -1.52 -16.21
C LEU A 53 -8.28 -0.46 -17.15
N ARG A 54 -9.12 0.34 -17.82
CA ARG A 54 -8.66 1.43 -18.69
C ARG A 54 -7.97 2.56 -17.93
N VAL A 55 -8.44 2.84 -16.72
CA VAL A 55 -7.91 3.94 -15.88
C VAL A 55 -6.72 3.50 -15.04
N LEU A 56 -6.60 2.19 -14.78
CA LEU A 56 -5.62 1.57 -13.91
C LEU A 56 -4.15 2.03 -14.15
N PRO A 57 -3.65 2.14 -15.40
CA PRO A 57 -2.27 2.58 -15.64
C PRO A 57 -2.00 4.00 -15.15
N LEU A 58 -2.94 4.93 -15.39
CA LEU A 58 -2.84 6.31 -14.94
C LEU A 58 -3.01 6.40 -13.42
N LEU A 59 -4.00 5.68 -12.87
CA LEU A 59 -4.25 5.62 -11.44
C LEU A 59 -3.03 5.10 -10.68
N TRP A 60 -2.33 4.09 -11.20
CA TRP A 60 -1.14 3.52 -10.58
C TRP A 60 0.01 4.52 -10.47
N VAL A 61 0.28 5.30 -11.52
CA VAL A 61 1.30 6.36 -11.50
C VAL A 61 0.97 7.41 -10.45
N VAL A 62 -0.30 7.84 -10.39
CA VAL A 62 -0.75 8.81 -9.39
C VAL A 62 -0.64 8.25 -7.98
N VAL A 63 -1.00 6.99 -7.76
CA VAL A 63 -0.87 6.32 -6.45
C VAL A 63 0.59 6.30 -6.01
N ILE A 64 1.53 5.95 -6.89
CA ILE A 64 2.96 5.98 -6.56
C ILE A 64 3.40 7.41 -6.18
N ALA A 65 3.00 8.41 -6.96
CA ALA A 65 3.34 9.81 -6.68
C ALA A 65 2.78 10.26 -5.32
N VAL A 66 1.51 9.94 -5.01
CA VAL A 66 0.87 10.26 -3.74
C VAL A 66 1.56 9.52 -2.59
N VAL A 67 1.88 8.23 -2.73
CA VAL A 67 2.63 7.46 -1.73
C VAL A 67 3.97 8.12 -1.43
N MET A 68 4.71 8.57 -2.45
CA MET A 68 5.99 9.25 -2.24
C MET A 68 5.81 10.59 -1.52
N LEU A 69 4.78 11.35 -1.87
CA LEU A 69 4.45 12.62 -1.24
C LEU A 69 4.04 12.44 0.24
N THR A 70 3.25 11.41 0.55
CA THR A 70 2.69 11.21 1.89
C THR A 70 3.58 10.41 2.83
N ARG A 71 4.67 9.80 2.35
CA ARG A 71 5.56 8.97 3.18
C ARG A 71 6.14 9.68 4.39
N GLN A 72 6.77 10.84 4.19
CA GLN A 72 7.38 11.59 5.28
C GLN A 72 6.35 12.02 6.33
N PRO A 73 5.21 12.64 5.95
CA PRO A 73 4.20 12.99 6.94
C PRO A 73 3.55 11.76 7.60
N ALA A 74 3.40 10.64 6.88
CA ALA A 74 2.90 9.39 7.46
C ALA A 74 3.83 8.88 8.56
N MET A 75 5.14 8.79 8.28
CA MET A 75 6.13 8.35 9.27
C MET A 75 6.16 9.26 10.50
N TRP A 76 6.05 10.57 10.30
CA TRP A 76 5.96 11.53 11.39
C TRP A 76 4.73 11.30 12.27
N LEU A 77 3.56 11.06 11.65
CA LEU A 77 2.32 10.79 12.37
C LEU A 77 2.40 9.48 13.15
N THR A 78 2.96 8.43 12.54
CA THR A 78 3.20 7.13 13.18
C THR A 78 4.09 7.26 14.42
N GLY A 79 5.19 8.03 14.32
CA GLY A 79 6.09 8.27 15.45
C GLY A 79 5.43 9.03 16.61
N ARG A 80 4.30 9.69 16.37
CA ARG A 80 3.51 10.36 17.42
C ARG A 80 2.46 9.44 18.05
N LEU A 81 2.04 8.40 17.34
CA LEU A 81 1.05 7.42 17.80
C LEU A 81 1.69 6.26 18.58
N VAL A 82 2.93 5.89 18.25
CA VAL A 82 3.59 4.71 18.81
C VAL A 82 4.79 5.11 19.67
N ARG A 83 4.96 4.45 20.82
CA ARG A 83 6.11 4.62 21.71
C ARG A 83 7.20 3.60 21.38
N THR A 84 8.45 3.95 21.65
CA THR A 84 9.63 3.09 21.42
C THR A 84 9.60 1.75 22.17
N GLY A 85 8.75 1.60 23.19
CA GLY A 85 8.53 0.34 23.92
C GLY A 85 7.41 -0.55 23.35
N ASP A 86 6.64 -0.07 22.37
CA ASP A 86 5.51 -0.81 21.83
C ASP A 86 5.96 -1.94 20.88
N SER A 87 5.10 -2.95 20.74
CA SER A 87 5.42 -4.11 19.90
C SER A 87 5.71 -3.70 18.45
N PHE A 88 6.59 -4.45 17.79
CA PHE A 88 6.91 -4.26 16.38
C PHE A 88 5.66 -4.34 15.46
N ARG A 89 4.68 -5.17 15.83
CA ARG A 89 3.40 -5.27 15.12
C ARG A 89 2.56 -3.99 15.26
N ALA A 90 2.59 -3.36 16.43
CA ALA A 90 1.92 -2.08 16.65
C ALA A 90 2.53 -0.97 15.79
N HIS A 91 3.87 -0.93 15.68
CA HIS A 91 4.56 0.00 14.80
C HIS A 91 4.15 -0.18 13.32
N ILE A 92 4.11 -1.43 12.84
CA ILE A 92 3.66 -1.72 11.48
C ILE A 92 2.21 -1.27 11.26
N LEU A 93 1.32 -1.66 12.17
CA LEU A 93 -0.11 -1.35 12.01
C LEU A 93 -0.35 0.16 12.02
N ALA A 94 0.30 0.89 12.93
CA ALA A 94 0.21 2.33 12.99
C ALA A 94 0.79 2.99 11.72
N ASP A 95 1.93 2.51 11.21
CA ASP A 95 2.51 3.01 9.96
C ASP A 95 1.56 2.81 8.78
N THR A 96 0.97 1.62 8.70
CA THR A 96 -0.06 1.28 7.71
C THR A 96 -1.25 2.22 7.81
N LEU A 97 -1.76 2.40 9.02
CA LEU A 97 -2.93 3.23 9.29
C LEU A 97 -2.66 4.68 8.86
N CYS A 98 -1.55 5.28 9.31
CA CYS A 98 -1.17 6.65 8.98
C CYS A 98 -0.95 6.85 7.48
N SER A 99 -0.25 5.90 6.85
CA SER A 99 0.04 5.95 5.43
C SER A 99 -1.24 5.88 4.59
N VAL A 100 -2.08 4.87 4.84
CA VAL A 100 -3.35 4.71 4.13
C VAL A 100 -4.30 5.87 4.40
N LEU A 101 -4.33 6.40 5.62
CA LEU A 101 -5.14 7.56 5.96
C LEU A 101 -4.77 8.76 5.10
N LEU A 102 -3.50 9.14 5.03
CA LEU A 102 -3.05 10.29 4.24
C LEU A 102 -3.27 10.08 2.73
N ILE A 103 -2.96 8.88 2.23
CA ILE A 103 -3.18 8.54 0.81
C ILE A 103 -4.68 8.59 0.49
N SER A 104 -5.54 8.07 1.37
CA SER A 104 -6.99 7.99 1.15
C SER A 104 -7.64 9.36 1.08
N VAL A 105 -7.18 10.34 1.87
CA VAL A 105 -7.70 11.71 1.82
C VAL A 105 -7.46 12.30 0.43
N ILE A 106 -6.26 12.15 -0.11
CA ILE A 106 -5.91 12.67 -1.44
C ILE A 106 -6.66 11.90 -2.55
N LEU A 107 -6.62 10.56 -2.50
CA LEU A 107 -7.22 9.72 -3.55
C LEU A 107 -8.76 9.70 -3.52
N THR A 108 -9.41 10.09 -2.43
CA THR A 108 -10.87 10.24 -2.44
C THR A 108 -11.31 11.41 -3.33
N VAL A 109 -10.46 12.42 -3.50
CA VAL A 109 -10.72 13.55 -4.40
C VAL A 109 -10.17 13.26 -5.79
N VAL A 110 -8.89 12.87 -5.86
CA VAL A 110 -8.19 12.69 -7.13
C VAL A 110 -8.64 11.41 -7.87
N GLY A 111 -8.99 10.36 -7.14
CA GLY A 111 -9.42 9.08 -7.72
C GLY A 111 -10.64 9.22 -8.64
N PRO A 112 -11.75 9.83 -8.19
CA PRO A 112 -12.89 10.11 -9.06
C PRO A 112 -12.57 11.00 -10.26
N TRP A 113 -11.68 11.99 -10.11
CA TRP A 113 -11.28 12.82 -11.25
C TRP A 113 -10.60 12.02 -12.37
N ILE A 114 -9.74 11.07 -11.98
CA ILE A 114 -9.09 10.16 -12.91
C ILE A 114 -10.11 9.15 -13.46
N GLY A 115 -10.98 8.60 -12.61
CA GLY A 115 -12.01 7.64 -13.01
C GLY A 115 -13.00 8.18 -14.04
N ASN A 116 -13.43 9.43 -13.85
CA ASN A 116 -14.43 10.10 -14.68
C ASN A 116 -13.81 10.94 -15.80
N TRP A 117 -12.47 10.96 -15.92
CA TRP A 117 -11.74 11.82 -16.87
C TRP A 117 -12.15 13.31 -16.81
N SER A 118 -12.60 13.76 -15.64
CA SER A 118 -13.18 15.09 -15.46
C SER A 118 -12.93 15.60 -14.05
N VAL A 119 -12.54 16.86 -13.94
CA VAL A 119 -12.31 17.53 -12.66
C VAL A 119 -13.62 18.18 -12.24
N THR A 120 -14.29 17.59 -11.25
CA THR A 120 -15.59 18.06 -10.73
C THR A 120 -15.50 18.38 -9.24
N THR A 121 -16.34 19.30 -8.77
CA THR A 121 -16.44 19.64 -7.35
C THR A 121 -17.23 18.61 -6.54
N GLU A 122 -17.92 17.67 -7.21
CA GLU A 122 -18.73 16.63 -6.59
C GLU A 122 -17.95 15.78 -5.58
N SER A 123 -16.68 15.48 -5.89
CA SER A 123 -15.80 14.72 -4.98
C SER A 123 -15.46 15.48 -3.70
N LEU A 124 -15.52 16.82 -3.71
CA LEU A 124 -15.33 17.65 -2.52
C LEU A 124 -16.63 17.75 -1.72
N VAL A 125 -17.77 17.86 -2.40
CA VAL A 125 -19.10 17.91 -1.76
C VAL A 125 -19.40 16.61 -1.03
N HIS A 126 -19.21 15.47 -1.69
CA HIS A 126 -19.44 14.14 -1.12
C HIS A 126 -18.20 13.55 -0.44
N PHE A 127 -17.21 14.38 -0.11
CA PHE A 127 -15.94 13.92 0.46
C PHE A 127 -16.17 13.14 1.76
N PHE A 128 -16.90 13.71 2.72
CA PHE A 128 -17.10 13.08 4.03
C PHE A 128 -18.01 11.84 3.98
N GLU A 129 -18.80 11.68 2.92
CA GLU A 129 -19.62 10.49 2.70
C GLU A 129 -18.79 9.36 2.08
N ASN A 130 -17.96 9.68 1.09
CA ASN A 130 -17.18 8.70 0.34
C ASN A 130 -15.87 8.33 1.04
N TRP A 131 -15.22 9.29 1.70
CA TRP A 131 -13.90 9.10 2.29
C TRP A 131 -13.87 7.99 3.34
N PRO A 132 -14.76 7.94 4.36
CA PRO A 132 -14.69 6.90 5.39
C PRO A 132 -14.84 5.50 4.79
N ARG A 133 -15.77 5.33 3.85
CA ARG A 133 -15.98 4.05 3.15
C ARG A 133 -14.73 3.64 2.37
N ASN A 134 -14.20 4.54 1.54
CA ASN A 134 -13.05 4.27 0.69
C ASN A 134 -11.78 4.00 1.51
N PHE A 135 -11.56 4.79 2.57
CA PHE A 135 -10.47 4.61 3.52
C PHE A 135 -10.55 3.23 4.20
N MET A 136 -11.71 2.84 4.72
CA MET A 136 -11.86 1.55 5.40
C MET A 136 -11.60 0.37 4.47
N ILE A 137 -12.10 0.42 3.23
CA ILE A 137 -11.81 -0.60 2.22
C ILE A 137 -10.31 -0.67 1.93
N ALA A 138 -9.69 0.49 1.68
CA ALA A 138 -8.25 0.56 1.41
C ALA A 138 -7.42 0.03 2.57
N PHE A 139 -7.76 0.41 3.80
CA PHE A 139 -7.05 0.00 5.00
C PHE A 139 -7.16 -1.51 5.24
N VAL A 140 -8.35 -2.09 5.09
CA VAL A 140 -8.56 -3.53 5.25
C VAL A 140 -7.77 -4.31 4.21
N VAL A 141 -7.84 -3.91 2.93
CA VAL A 141 -7.07 -4.56 1.85
C VAL A 141 -5.56 -4.43 2.11
N GLU A 142 -5.10 -3.26 2.49
CA GLU A 142 -3.68 -3.01 2.73
C GLU A 142 -3.15 -3.82 3.92
N ALA A 143 -3.85 -3.78 5.06
CA ALA A 143 -3.43 -4.43 6.29
C ALA A 143 -3.54 -5.97 6.23
N LEU A 144 -4.57 -6.51 5.55
CA LEU A 144 -4.82 -7.95 5.51
C LEU A 144 -4.23 -8.65 4.29
N LEU A 145 -4.10 -7.97 3.15
CA LEU A 145 -3.64 -8.57 1.90
C LEU A 145 -2.31 -8.00 1.45
N ALA A 146 -2.21 -6.69 1.21
CA ALA A 146 -1.03 -6.09 0.58
C ALA A 146 0.23 -6.26 1.43
N GLN A 147 0.19 -5.85 2.69
CA GLN A 147 1.37 -5.94 3.55
C GLN A 147 1.78 -7.38 3.89
N PRO A 148 0.86 -8.31 4.25
CA PRO A 148 1.25 -9.69 4.50
C PRO A 148 1.87 -10.35 3.28
N VAL A 149 1.28 -10.18 2.10
CA VAL A 149 1.82 -10.73 0.84
C VAL A 149 3.20 -10.13 0.56
N ALA A 150 3.35 -8.81 0.68
CA ALA A 150 4.61 -8.14 0.43
C ALA A 150 5.74 -8.63 1.37
N ARG A 151 5.41 -8.86 2.64
CA ARG A 151 6.37 -9.39 3.65
C ARG A 151 6.71 -10.86 3.41
N LEU A 152 5.76 -11.67 2.92
CA LEU A 152 6.02 -13.06 2.54
C LEU A 152 6.97 -13.16 1.35
N VAL A 153 6.75 -12.34 0.32
CA VAL A 153 7.62 -12.28 -0.85
C VAL A 153 9.02 -11.80 -0.46
N MET A 154 9.13 -10.80 0.42
CA MET A 154 10.43 -10.37 0.94
C MET A 154 11.18 -11.47 1.69
N ARG A 155 10.48 -12.21 2.55
CA ARG A 155 11.07 -13.38 3.22
C ARG A 155 11.57 -14.42 2.21
N GLY A 156 10.79 -14.69 1.17
CA GLY A 156 11.17 -15.61 0.09
C GLY A 156 12.38 -15.13 -0.70
N HIS A 157 12.47 -13.82 -0.98
CA HIS A 157 13.62 -13.22 -1.65
C HIS A 157 14.89 -13.36 -0.81
N HIS A 158 14.84 -13.01 0.47
CA HIS A 158 15.96 -13.16 1.39
C HIS A 158 16.45 -14.61 1.49
N HIS A 159 15.55 -15.59 1.61
CA HIS A 159 15.96 -17.00 1.62
C HIS A 159 16.72 -17.42 0.36
N ARG A 160 16.32 -16.93 -0.82
CA ARG A 160 17.02 -17.24 -2.08
C ARG A 160 18.37 -16.55 -2.19
N VAL A 161 18.49 -15.32 -1.68
CA VAL A 161 19.75 -14.56 -1.67
C VAL A 161 20.74 -15.18 -0.67
N ASP A 162 20.28 -15.52 0.53
CA ASP A 162 21.11 -16.16 1.57
C ASP A 162 21.58 -17.56 1.12
N GLN A 163 20.72 -18.34 0.44
CA GLN A 163 21.11 -19.64 -0.15
C GLN A 163 22.16 -19.49 -1.26
N ARG A 164 22.04 -18.47 -2.11
CA ARG A 164 23.05 -18.19 -3.15
C ARG A 164 24.37 -17.72 -2.55
N GLY A 165 24.33 -16.89 -1.50
CA GLY A 165 25.52 -16.45 -0.77
C GLY A 165 26.25 -17.63 -0.11
N ALA A 166 25.52 -18.52 0.54
CA ALA A 166 26.09 -19.73 1.15
C ALA A 166 26.71 -20.68 0.10
N ALA A 167 26.08 -20.84 -1.06
CA ALA A 167 26.60 -21.66 -2.15
C ALA A 167 27.88 -21.08 -2.79
N VAL A 168 27.98 -19.75 -2.88
CA VAL A 168 29.20 -19.07 -3.39
C VAL A 168 30.35 -19.17 -2.40
N VAL A 169 30.08 -19.07 -1.09
CA VAL A 169 31.12 -19.22 -0.04
C VAL A 169 31.59 -20.67 0.08
N GLN A 170 30.76 -21.67 -0.22
CA GLN A 170 31.17 -23.07 -0.27
C GLN A 170 31.92 -23.45 -1.56
N ALA A 171 31.82 -22.63 -2.61
CA ALA A 171 32.49 -22.84 -3.90
C ALA A 171 33.79 -22.03 -4.05
N ALA A 172 34.18 -21.25 -3.04
CA ALA A 172 35.41 -20.45 -2.97
C ALA A 172 36.37 -21.03 -1.92
#